data_AF-A0A2E4D776-F1
#
_entry.id   AF-A0A2E4D776-F1
#
_cell.length_a   1.000
_cell.length_b   1.000
_cell.length_c   1.000
_cell.angle_alpha   90.00
_cell.angle_beta   90.00
_cell.angle_gamma   90.00
#
_symmetry.space_group_name_H-M   'P 1'
#
loop_
_entity.id
_entity.type
_entity.pdbx_description
1 polymer ?
#
loop_
_entity_poly.entity_id
_entity_poly.type
_entity_poly.pdbx_seq_one_letter_code
_entity_poly.pdbx_strand_id
1 'polypeptide(L)'
;MGHKINQLKNNSSFCTLAWTGMSVSPTGTLTPCCLMESAIKINGRDARIYQDSIEEYYNSDFMVDIRKKMLAGEKINACRQCYQNEAYGGVSLRTRANHEQEEIIEDYGIDKNYFPRSLDLKINNKCNLKCRMCQPKDSNLIHQEFKQIISQDEMFQAFENTKLYDAESLIDLSEIPDWGKSKNFYATIDRILPGLRKISLVGGEPLIVDEVYQLLDYIIEQGYAKKMYICVTTNFMRFDSEKLEKYFREFRKVLILVSLDAINSELNYIRYPSQFKRIDQNIQHIASISKTNPNISFSLALTIQAYNALYIADILDYTESLIKKGVEFRITPISFTYLSYPEHLSLKVLPKTTKKKAIEKLEQFKQNSTLYNKDTQYTKGINQIIGILSETAPENLTKLQENFLYYTQQLDKSRGQRFQDFLPELFDDFSQLQLRPKSPAMQPALLREKGWMLSKKGAIKEAIQLFEKSLEASGPNALDLRELAWMYLSLGQNQKALDSYTKAYSLNSKDVYIVTGYANCLLSLQKLIEAKRIVEEHKQEFAHDERFQDILIKIEKL
;
A
#
# COMPACT_ATOMS: atom_id res chain seq x y z
N MET A 1 8.10 -6.83 34.90
CA MET A 1 7.83 -6.69 33.45
C MET A 1 7.32 -5.32 33.03
N GLY A 2 6.29 -4.75 33.69
CA GLY A 2 5.68 -3.48 33.27
C GLY A 2 6.63 -2.27 33.13
N HIS A 3 7.62 -2.12 34.02
CA HIS A 3 8.54 -0.96 33.98
C HIS A 3 9.43 -0.90 32.72
N LYS A 4 9.99 -2.03 32.26
CA LYS A 4 10.90 -2.06 31.10
C LYS A 4 10.14 -1.79 29.78
N ILE A 5 8.93 -2.33 29.65
CA ILE A 5 8.06 -2.08 28.51
C ILE A 5 7.58 -0.62 28.47
N ASN A 6 7.20 -0.06 29.62
CA ASN A 6 6.77 1.34 29.67
C ASN A 6 7.91 2.31 29.30
N GLN A 7 9.16 2.00 29.65
CA GLN A 7 10.32 2.76 29.18
C GLN A 7 10.50 2.69 27.66
N LEU A 8 10.38 1.49 27.07
CA LEU A 8 10.46 1.32 25.62
C LEU A 8 9.32 2.03 24.88
N LYS A 9 8.11 2.09 25.44
CA LYS A 9 6.99 2.83 24.82
C LYS A 9 7.22 4.34 24.75
N ASN A 10 8.06 4.88 25.62
CA ASN A 10 8.44 6.30 25.59
C ASN A 10 9.52 6.60 24.54
N ASN A 11 10.11 5.59 23.91
CA ASN A 11 11.04 5.77 22.80
C ASN A 11 10.26 6.20 21.54
N SER A 12 10.76 7.27 20.89
CA SER A 12 10.11 7.91 19.75
C SER A 12 10.04 7.05 18.48
N SER A 13 10.85 5.99 18.40
CA SER A 13 10.93 5.08 17.25
C SER A 13 10.37 3.69 17.52
N PHE A 14 10.34 3.26 18.79
CA PHE A 14 9.98 1.90 19.18
C PHE A 14 8.56 1.51 18.73
N CYS A 15 8.46 0.31 18.15
CA CYS A 15 7.23 -0.31 17.66
C CYS A 15 7.23 -1.80 17.97
N THR A 16 6.21 -2.30 18.67
CA THR A 16 6.06 -3.75 18.94
C THR A 16 6.04 -4.59 17.66
N LEU A 17 5.46 -4.06 16.58
CA LEU A 17 5.32 -4.76 15.30
C LEU A 17 6.65 -5.18 14.64
N ALA A 18 7.79 -4.58 15.01
CA ALA A 18 9.09 -5.07 14.52
C ALA A 18 9.47 -6.46 15.07
N TRP A 19 8.83 -6.89 16.17
CA TRP A 19 8.99 -8.21 16.77
C TRP A 19 7.76 -9.10 16.65
N THR A 20 6.57 -8.50 16.49
CA THR A 20 5.30 -9.22 16.54
C THR A 20 4.47 -9.13 15.27
N GLY A 21 4.67 -8.13 14.42
CA GLY A 21 3.87 -7.90 13.23
C GLY A 21 4.46 -8.54 11.98
N MET A 22 3.58 -8.96 11.07
CA MET A 22 3.92 -9.27 9.69
C MET A 22 2.73 -8.95 8.79
N SER A 23 2.98 -8.24 7.69
CA SER A 23 1.98 -7.92 6.67
C SER A 23 2.38 -8.58 5.36
N VAL A 24 1.40 -9.19 4.69
CA VAL A 24 1.58 -9.93 3.45
C VAL A 24 0.76 -9.26 2.35
N SER A 25 1.44 -8.83 1.29
CA SER A 25 0.81 -8.22 0.14
C SER A 25 0.15 -9.27 -0.77
N PRO A 26 -0.75 -8.88 -1.69
CA PRO A 26 -1.34 -9.79 -2.67
C PRO A 26 -0.32 -10.54 -3.52
N THR A 27 0.87 -9.98 -3.78
CA THR A 27 1.94 -10.66 -4.51
C THR A 27 2.82 -11.54 -3.62
N GLY A 28 2.50 -11.67 -2.33
CA GLY A 28 3.23 -12.45 -1.32
C GLY A 28 4.42 -11.71 -0.70
N THR A 29 4.67 -10.45 -1.08
CA THR A 29 5.74 -9.61 -0.51
C THR A 29 5.48 -9.33 0.98
N LEU A 30 6.54 -9.36 1.78
CA LEU A 30 6.49 -9.25 3.23
C LEU A 30 6.95 -7.88 3.74
N THR A 31 6.20 -7.29 4.67
CA THR A 31 6.60 -6.10 5.44
C THR A 31 6.36 -6.32 6.94
N PRO A 32 7.06 -5.61 7.85
CA PRO A 32 6.79 -5.70 9.29
C PRO A 32 5.38 -5.20 9.69
N CYS A 33 4.80 -4.27 8.93
CA CYS A 33 3.43 -3.82 9.10
C CYS A 33 2.86 -3.27 7.77
N CYS A 34 1.54 -3.07 7.72
CA CYS A 34 0.84 -2.62 6.52
C CYS A 34 1.17 -1.18 6.07
N LEU A 35 1.80 -0.36 6.91
CA LEU A 35 2.22 1.02 6.58
C LEU A 35 3.71 1.15 6.28
N MET A 36 4.50 0.09 6.44
CA MET A 36 5.94 0.17 6.19
C MET A 36 6.20 0.17 4.68
N GLU A 37 6.92 1.21 4.23
CA GLU A 37 7.15 1.47 2.81
C GLU A 37 8.34 0.70 2.22
N SER A 38 8.91 -0.22 2.99
CA SER A 38 10.03 -1.06 2.57
C SER A 38 9.75 -2.50 2.97
N ALA A 39 9.84 -3.40 1.99
CA ALA A 39 9.70 -4.82 2.20
C ALA A 39 10.94 -5.41 2.88
N ILE A 40 10.72 -6.54 3.56
CA ILE A 40 11.78 -7.31 4.20
C ILE A 40 12.73 -7.81 3.13
N LYS A 41 14.03 -7.53 3.27
CA LYS A 41 15.04 -7.93 2.29
C LYS A 41 15.81 -9.18 2.75
N ILE A 42 16.00 -10.13 1.84
CA ILE A 42 16.92 -11.27 1.97
C ILE A 42 17.88 -11.23 0.78
N ASN A 43 19.19 -11.26 1.03
CA ASN A 43 20.22 -11.28 -0.02
C ASN A 43 20.00 -10.18 -1.10
N GLY A 44 19.59 -8.99 -0.68
CA GLY A 44 19.34 -7.85 -1.57
C GLY A 44 18.00 -7.85 -2.32
N ARG A 45 17.16 -8.89 -2.20
CA ARG A 45 15.83 -8.95 -2.83
C ARG A 45 14.69 -8.96 -1.81
N ASP A 46 13.47 -8.70 -2.26
CA ASP A 46 12.28 -8.82 -1.42
C ASP A 46 11.96 -10.26 -1.03
N ALA A 47 11.63 -10.42 0.25
CA ALA A 47 11.16 -11.67 0.81
C ALA A 47 9.70 -11.94 0.41
N ARG A 48 9.39 -13.20 0.13
CA ARG A 48 8.07 -13.69 -0.27
C ARG A 48 7.65 -14.88 0.56
N ILE A 49 6.42 -14.82 1.08
CA ILE A 49 5.89 -15.82 2.01
C ILE A 49 5.85 -17.26 1.46
N TYR A 50 5.84 -17.41 0.13
CA TYR A 50 5.77 -18.72 -0.53
C TYR A 50 7.10 -19.16 -1.16
N GLN A 51 8.16 -18.33 -1.08
CA GLN A 51 9.48 -18.65 -1.62
C GLN A 51 10.52 -18.81 -0.50
N ASP A 52 10.38 -18.04 0.58
CA ASP A 52 11.36 -17.92 1.65
C ASP A 52 10.87 -18.56 2.95
N SER A 53 11.78 -19.04 3.78
CA SER A 53 11.43 -19.54 5.12
C SER A 53 11.23 -18.39 6.12
N ILE A 54 10.31 -18.59 7.06
CA ILE A 54 10.02 -17.63 8.14
C ILE A 54 11.24 -17.33 9.01
N GLU A 55 12.10 -18.32 9.24
CA GLU A 55 13.37 -18.14 9.94
C GLU A 55 14.28 -17.13 9.22
N GLU A 56 14.43 -17.28 7.90
CA GLU A 56 15.31 -16.43 7.09
C GLU A 56 14.82 -14.99 7.00
N TYR A 57 13.55 -14.77 6.64
CA TYR A 57 13.09 -13.39 6.41
C TYR A 57 12.86 -12.65 7.73
N TYR A 58 12.27 -13.30 8.75
CA TYR A 58 11.85 -12.60 9.97
C TYR A 58 13.01 -12.34 10.94
N ASN A 59 14.14 -13.02 10.74
CA ASN A 59 15.37 -12.83 11.49
C ASN A 59 16.56 -12.44 10.59
N SER A 60 16.26 -11.94 9.39
CA SER A 60 17.25 -11.38 8.46
C SER A 60 18.01 -10.20 9.08
N ASP A 61 19.19 -9.90 8.53
CA ASP A 61 19.97 -8.71 8.88
C ASP A 61 19.15 -7.42 8.77
N PHE A 62 18.25 -7.35 7.78
CA PHE A 62 17.29 -6.27 7.63
C PHE A 62 16.40 -6.12 8.87
N MET A 63 15.75 -7.18 9.32
CA MET A 63 14.86 -7.14 10.50
C MET A 63 15.63 -6.86 11.78
N VAL A 64 16.83 -7.43 11.93
CA VAL A 64 17.70 -7.19 13.09
C VAL A 64 18.16 -5.73 13.14
N ASP A 65 18.53 -5.13 12.02
CA ASP A 65 18.89 -3.70 11.92
C ASP A 65 17.72 -2.79 12.33
N ILE A 66 16.50 -3.07 11.85
CA ILE A 66 15.30 -2.33 12.24
C ILE A 66 15.09 -2.39 13.76
N ARG A 67 15.19 -3.59 14.36
CA ARG A 67 15.05 -3.78 15.81
C ARG A 67 16.12 -3.03 16.59
N LYS A 68 17.39 -3.09 16.16
CA LYS A 68 18.52 -2.37 16.76
C LYS A 68 18.28 -0.86 16.78
N LYS A 69 17.94 -0.28 15.63
CA LYS A 69 17.64 1.15 15.47
C LYS A 69 16.48 1.59 16.34
N MET A 70 15.39 0.81 16.36
CA MET A 70 14.24 1.10 17.23
C MET A 70 14.59 1.07 18.72
N LEU A 71 15.43 0.13 19.17
CA LEU A 71 15.91 0.10 20.56
C LEU A 71 16.81 1.29 20.89
N ALA A 72 17.63 1.74 19.93
CA ALA A 72 18.50 2.91 20.07
C ALA A 72 17.74 4.26 20.01
N GLY A 73 16.48 4.27 19.58
CA GLY A 73 15.70 5.50 19.42
C GLY A 73 15.78 6.13 18.05
N GLU A 74 16.37 5.45 17.08
CA GLU A 74 16.57 5.93 15.72
C GLU A 74 15.31 5.74 14.88
N LYS A 75 14.79 6.83 14.34
CA LYS A 75 13.61 6.80 13.46
C LYS A 75 13.94 6.10 12.13
N ILE A 76 13.10 5.15 11.75
CA ILE A 76 13.20 4.47 10.45
C ILE A 76 12.44 5.27 9.40
N ASN A 77 13.11 5.69 8.32
CA ASN A 77 12.47 6.50 7.26
C ASN A 77 11.21 5.81 6.68
N ALA A 78 11.25 4.49 6.49
CA ALA A 78 10.11 3.71 6.01
C ALA A 78 8.88 3.69 6.97
N CYS A 79 9.02 4.19 8.20
CA CYS A 79 7.94 4.35 9.17
C CYS A 79 7.40 5.79 9.26
N ARG A 80 7.81 6.69 8.34
CA ARG A 80 7.49 8.13 8.37
C ARG A 80 6.01 8.46 8.51
N GLN A 81 5.11 7.64 7.95
CA GLN A 81 3.66 7.87 8.03
C GLN A 81 3.16 7.85 9.48
N CYS A 82 3.72 6.98 10.33
CA CYS A 82 3.37 6.97 11.76
C CYS A 82 3.90 8.22 12.47
N TYR A 83 5.15 8.59 12.21
CA TYR A 83 5.76 9.77 12.83
C TYR A 83 5.08 11.08 12.44
N GLN A 84 4.62 11.18 11.18
CA GLN A 84 3.84 12.33 10.70
C GLN A 84 2.48 12.39 11.42
N ASN A 85 1.73 11.30 11.47
CA ASN A 85 0.45 11.27 12.20
C ASN A 85 0.60 11.66 13.67
N GLU A 86 1.67 11.20 14.33
CA GLU A 86 1.96 11.53 15.73
C GLU A 86 2.35 13.01 15.91
N ALA A 87 3.11 13.59 14.99
CA ALA A 87 3.49 15.00 15.04
C ALA A 87 2.29 15.95 14.98
N TYR A 88 1.19 15.51 14.36
CA TYR A 88 -0.10 16.22 14.35
C TYR A 88 -0.96 15.95 15.59
N GLY A 89 -0.42 15.31 16.63
CA GLY A 89 -1.15 14.96 17.85
C GLY A 89 -2.12 13.77 17.67
N GLY A 90 -2.06 13.09 16.52
CA GLY A 90 -2.89 11.93 16.20
C GLY A 90 -2.38 10.62 16.81
N VAL A 91 -3.20 9.56 16.70
CA VAL A 91 -2.82 8.20 17.07
C VAL A 91 -2.37 7.45 15.81
N SER A 92 -1.14 6.96 15.80
CA SER A 92 -0.57 6.16 14.70
C SER A 92 -0.79 4.66 14.88
N LEU A 93 -0.54 3.87 13.83
CA LEU A 93 -0.47 2.41 13.94
C LEU A 93 0.58 1.96 14.97
N ARG A 94 1.75 2.61 14.99
CA ARG A 94 2.84 2.34 15.94
C ARG A 94 2.37 2.51 17.39
N THR A 95 1.84 3.69 17.73
CA THR A 95 1.38 3.98 19.09
C THR A 95 0.23 3.06 19.48
N ARG A 96 -0.72 2.79 18.59
CA ARG A 96 -1.80 1.82 18.84
C ARG A 96 -1.26 0.42 19.12
N ALA A 97 -0.37 -0.10 18.27
CA ALA A 97 0.21 -1.44 18.42
C ALA A 97 1.02 -1.57 19.72
N ASN A 98 1.70 -0.50 20.15
CA ASN A 98 2.39 -0.46 21.43
C ASN A 98 1.43 -0.62 22.62
N HIS A 99 0.13 -0.37 22.47
CA HIS A 99 -0.87 -0.56 23.53
C HIS A 99 -1.77 -1.79 23.32
N GLU A 100 -1.60 -2.53 22.22
CA GLU A 100 -2.43 -3.69 21.89
C GLU A 100 -1.90 -4.96 22.57
N GLN A 101 -2.75 -5.68 23.30
CA GLN A 101 -2.36 -6.82 24.12
C GLN A 101 -1.76 -7.95 23.27
N GLU A 102 -2.29 -8.17 22.07
CA GLU A 102 -1.85 -9.19 21.13
C GLU A 102 -0.40 -8.97 20.67
N GLU A 103 0.07 -7.73 20.71
CA GLU A 103 1.40 -7.30 20.27
C GLU A 103 2.42 -7.20 21.41
N ILE A 104 2.00 -7.39 22.67
CA ILE A 104 2.90 -7.28 23.81
C ILE A 104 3.57 -8.62 24.11
N ILE A 105 4.91 -8.63 24.09
CA ILE A 105 5.75 -9.76 24.50
C ILE A 105 6.63 -9.43 25.71
N GLU A 106 7.21 -10.48 26.30
CA GLU A 106 8.04 -10.39 27.50
C GLU A 106 9.40 -9.71 27.26
N ASP A 107 9.94 -9.85 26.05
CA ASP A 107 11.31 -9.45 25.73
C ASP A 107 11.47 -8.99 24.27
N TYR A 108 12.06 -7.81 24.10
CA TYR A 108 12.31 -7.12 22.81
C TYR A 108 13.82 -6.99 22.54
N GLY A 109 14.57 -8.08 22.69
CA GLY A 109 15.99 -8.16 22.35
C GLY A 109 16.26 -8.41 20.86
N ILE A 110 17.52 -8.73 20.58
CA ILE A 110 18.03 -9.06 19.22
C ILE A 110 18.81 -10.38 19.19
N ASP A 111 19.03 -11.00 20.36
CA ASP A 111 19.95 -12.13 20.53
C ASP A 111 19.29 -13.50 20.32
N LYS A 112 18.03 -13.52 19.87
CA LYS A 112 17.27 -14.74 19.60
C LYS A 112 16.37 -14.57 18.40
N ASN A 113 15.90 -15.70 17.87
CA ASN A 113 14.92 -15.70 16.80
C ASN A 113 13.53 -15.34 17.33
N TYR A 114 12.83 -14.51 16.57
CA TYR A 114 11.46 -14.10 16.78
C TYR A 114 10.54 -14.70 15.72
N PHE A 115 9.25 -14.74 16.04
CA PHE A 115 8.18 -15.12 15.14
C PHE A 115 7.02 -14.14 15.32
N PRO A 116 6.29 -13.78 14.25
CA PRO A 116 5.17 -12.87 14.35
C PRO A 116 4.04 -13.45 15.21
N ARG A 117 3.37 -12.56 15.94
CA ARG A 117 2.16 -12.81 16.73
C ARG A 117 0.91 -12.23 16.10
N SER A 118 1.07 -11.34 15.12
CA SER A 118 -0.02 -10.81 14.31
C SER A 118 0.30 -10.87 12.82
N LEU A 119 -0.72 -11.21 12.04
CA LEU A 119 -0.66 -11.20 10.59
C LEU A 119 -1.67 -10.21 10.02
N ASP A 120 -1.23 -9.34 9.11
CA ASP A 120 -2.12 -8.61 8.20
C ASP A 120 -2.06 -9.31 6.83
N LEU A 121 -3.12 -10.03 6.46
CA LEU A 121 -3.14 -10.88 5.27
C LEU A 121 -4.00 -10.28 4.16
N LYS A 122 -3.38 -10.03 3.01
CA LYS A 122 -4.04 -9.80 1.73
C LYS A 122 -3.78 -10.98 0.79
N ILE A 123 -4.55 -12.06 0.91
CA ILE A 123 -4.26 -13.33 0.22
C ILE A 123 -4.25 -13.18 -1.31
N ASN A 124 -5.13 -12.35 -1.86
CA ASN A 124 -5.15 -11.98 -3.26
C ASN A 124 -5.77 -10.58 -3.43
N ASN A 125 -6.00 -10.15 -4.67
CA ASN A 125 -6.68 -8.89 -4.99
C ASN A 125 -8.13 -9.10 -5.47
N LYS A 126 -8.75 -10.26 -5.26
CA LYS A 126 -10.12 -10.52 -5.72
C LYS A 126 -11.10 -9.64 -4.93
N CYS A 127 -11.80 -8.74 -5.62
CA CYS A 127 -12.80 -7.86 -5.04
C CYS A 127 -14.04 -7.81 -5.95
N ASN A 128 -15.18 -7.45 -5.38
CA ASN A 128 -16.45 -7.22 -6.10
C ASN A 128 -16.79 -5.74 -6.28
N LEU A 129 -15.90 -4.82 -5.88
CA LEU A 129 -16.06 -3.37 -6.05
C LEU A 129 -14.87 -2.73 -6.76
N LYS A 130 -15.11 -1.52 -7.27
CA LYS A 130 -14.18 -0.60 -7.93
C LYS A 130 -14.16 0.74 -7.17
N CYS A 131 -13.75 0.72 -5.90
CA CYS A 131 -13.69 1.95 -5.10
C CYS A 131 -12.70 2.96 -5.69
N ARG A 132 -13.05 4.25 -5.77
CA ARG A 132 -12.26 5.29 -6.47
C ARG A 132 -10.86 5.50 -5.91
N MET A 133 -10.70 5.30 -4.60
CA MET A 133 -9.43 5.37 -3.87
C MET A 133 -8.63 4.07 -3.87
N CYS A 134 -9.18 2.99 -4.43
CA CYS A 134 -8.50 1.71 -4.50
C CYS A 134 -7.51 1.69 -5.67
N GLN A 135 -6.64 0.68 -5.69
CA GLN A 135 -5.58 0.49 -6.68
C GLN A 135 -5.60 -0.95 -7.22
N PRO A 136 -4.99 -1.23 -8.38
CA PRO A 136 -4.97 -2.56 -8.98
C PRO A 136 -4.43 -3.66 -8.06
N LYS A 137 -3.52 -3.30 -7.15
CA LYS A 137 -2.95 -4.24 -6.17
C LYS A 137 -4.00 -4.75 -5.20
N ASP A 138 -5.03 -3.97 -4.89
CA ASP A 138 -6.05 -4.31 -3.89
C ASP A 138 -7.40 -4.73 -4.53
N SER A 139 -7.59 -4.57 -5.85
CA SER A 139 -8.79 -5.01 -6.57
C SER A 139 -8.51 -5.42 -8.02
N ASN A 140 -8.83 -6.66 -8.38
CA ASN A 140 -8.74 -7.18 -9.74
C ASN A 140 -9.68 -6.47 -10.72
N LEU A 141 -10.83 -5.98 -10.24
CA LEU A 141 -11.76 -5.18 -11.06
C LEU A 141 -11.20 -3.78 -11.35
N ILE A 142 -10.46 -3.19 -10.39
CA ILE A 142 -9.73 -1.94 -10.61
C ILE A 142 -8.60 -2.17 -11.61
N HIS A 143 -7.85 -3.27 -11.50
CA HIS A 143 -6.82 -3.62 -12.49
C HIS A 143 -7.40 -3.68 -13.91
N GLN A 144 -8.52 -4.38 -14.10
CA GLN A 144 -9.20 -4.48 -15.39
C GLN A 144 -9.66 -3.11 -15.91
N GLU A 145 -10.29 -2.30 -15.06
CA GLU A 145 -10.75 -0.96 -15.41
C GLU A 145 -9.58 -0.04 -15.81
N PHE A 146 -8.53 0.01 -15.01
CA PHE A 146 -7.40 0.89 -15.25
C PHE A 146 -6.62 0.47 -16.50
N LYS A 147 -6.49 -0.83 -16.76
CA LYS A 147 -5.93 -1.34 -18.02
C LYS A 147 -6.71 -0.83 -19.23
N GLN A 148 -8.04 -0.80 -19.15
CA GLN A 148 -8.89 -0.24 -20.21
C GLN A 148 -8.71 1.28 -20.35
N ILE A 149 -8.71 2.03 -19.24
CA ILE A 149 -8.49 3.48 -19.26
C ILE A 149 -7.12 3.81 -19.88
N ILE A 150 -6.05 3.16 -19.43
CA ILE A 150 -4.69 3.37 -19.92
C ILE A 150 -4.58 3.07 -21.41
N SER A 151 -5.32 2.08 -21.93
CA SER A 151 -5.35 1.80 -23.37
C SER A 151 -6.00 2.89 -24.22
N GLN A 152 -6.87 3.71 -23.62
CA GLN A 152 -7.55 4.82 -24.28
C GLN A 152 -6.87 6.17 -24.03
N ASP A 153 -6.26 6.33 -22.85
CA ASP A 153 -5.56 7.52 -22.42
C ASP A 153 -4.32 7.11 -21.61
N GLU A 154 -3.18 7.04 -22.32
CA GLU A 154 -1.92 6.59 -21.76
C GLU A 154 -1.49 7.45 -20.55
N MET A 155 -1.90 8.72 -20.49
CA MET A 155 -1.52 9.62 -19.39
C MET A 155 -2.10 9.21 -18.04
N PHE A 156 -3.14 8.39 -18.00
CA PHE A 156 -3.72 7.90 -16.73
C PHE A 156 -2.74 7.02 -15.92
N GLN A 157 -1.74 6.43 -16.57
CA GLN A 157 -0.72 5.66 -15.87
C GLN A 157 0.29 6.54 -15.10
N ALA A 158 0.29 7.86 -15.31
CA ALA A 158 1.18 8.78 -14.61
C ALA A 158 0.86 8.89 -13.11
N PHE A 159 -0.34 8.46 -12.71
CA PHE A 159 -0.72 8.32 -11.31
C PHE A 159 -0.06 7.08 -10.70
N GLU A 160 0.62 7.25 -9.57
CA GLU A 160 1.32 6.13 -8.93
C GLU A 160 0.38 4.98 -8.53
N ASN A 161 -0.87 5.28 -8.18
CA ASN A 161 -1.86 4.30 -7.76
C ASN A 161 -2.52 3.55 -8.93
N THR A 162 -2.08 3.79 -10.18
CA THR A 162 -2.63 3.12 -11.38
C THR A 162 -1.69 2.05 -11.94
N LYS A 163 -0.58 1.74 -11.26
CA LYS A 163 0.34 0.66 -11.64
C LYS A 163 -0.39 -0.67 -11.76
N LEU A 164 -0.25 -1.31 -12.92
CA LEU A 164 -0.85 -2.61 -13.25
C LEU A 164 0.02 -3.81 -12.84
N TYR A 165 1.22 -3.55 -12.32
CA TYR A 165 2.18 -4.55 -11.89
C TYR A 165 2.77 -4.17 -10.53
N ASP A 166 3.33 -5.16 -9.84
CA ASP A 166 4.15 -4.96 -8.66
C ASP A 166 5.56 -4.53 -9.09
N ALA A 167 5.98 -3.31 -8.72
CA ALA A 167 7.18 -2.68 -9.29
C ALA A 167 8.49 -3.43 -8.97
N GLU A 168 8.58 -4.07 -7.81
CA GLU A 168 9.79 -4.79 -7.41
C GLU A 168 9.89 -6.15 -8.09
N SER A 169 8.78 -6.90 -8.16
CA SER A 169 8.77 -8.24 -8.73
C SER A 169 8.41 -8.33 -10.20
N LEU A 170 7.93 -7.22 -10.77
CA LEU A 170 7.47 -7.12 -12.14
C LEU A 170 6.34 -8.10 -12.49
N ILE A 171 5.60 -8.56 -11.47
CA ILE A 171 4.43 -9.41 -11.62
C ILE A 171 3.25 -8.55 -12.05
N ASP A 172 2.61 -8.91 -13.16
CA ASP A 172 1.32 -8.33 -13.57
C ASP A 172 0.27 -8.67 -12.50
N LEU A 173 -0.50 -7.67 -12.05
CA LEU A 173 -1.47 -7.84 -10.96
C LEU A 173 -2.73 -8.61 -11.38
N SER A 174 -2.86 -8.98 -12.66
CA SER A 174 -3.80 -10.00 -13.12
C SER A 174 -3.26 -11.43 -13.04
N GLU A 175 -1.96 -11.61 -12.79
CA GLU A 175 -1.26 -12.90 -12.73
C GLU A 175 -0.69 -13.16 -11.34
N ILE A 176 -1.38 -12.69 -10.30
CA ILE A 176 -0.98 -12.90 -8.91
C ILE A 176 -0.93 -14.42 -8.62
N PRO A 177 0.21 -14.94 -8.11
CA PRO A 177 0.32 -16.35 -7.76
C PRO A 177 -0.68 -16.76 -6.68
N ASP A 178 -1.22 -17.97 -6.76
CA ASP A 178 -2.11 -18.55 -5.76
C ASP A 178 -1.33 -19.08 -4.55
N TRP A 179 -0.56 -18.20 -3.93
CA TRP A 179 0.36 -18.56 -2.86
C TRP A 179 -0.35 -18.94 -1.56
N GLY A 180 -1.62 -18.55 -1.39
CA GLY A 180 -2.47 -18.95 -0.26
C GLY A 180 -2.74 -20.46 -0.20
N LYS A 181 -2.46 -21.20 -1.27
CA LYS A 181 -2.53 -22.67 -1.34
C LYS A 181 -1.16 -23.36 -1.32
N SER A 182 -0.08 -22.58 -1.26
CA SER A 182 1.28 -23.12 -1.36
C SER A 182 1.67 -23.87 -0.08
N LYS A 183 2.46 -24.94 -0.23
CA LYS A 183 3.02 -25.69 0.92
C LYS A 183 3.90 -24.81 1.82
N ASN A 184 4.67 -23.89 1.22
CA ASN A 184 5.56 -22.99 1.95
C ASN A 184 4.77 -22.00 2.82
N PHE A 185 3.61 -21.52 2.36
CA PHE A 185 2.72 -20.71 3.16
C PHE A 185 2.22 -21.48 4.40
N TYR A 186 1.70 -22.69 4.23
CA TYR A 186 1.22 -23.48 5.38
C TYR A 186 2.36 -23.93 6.31
N ALA A 187 3.56 -24.21 5.78
CA ALA A 187 4.74 -24.46 6.61
C ALA A 187 5.10 -23.22 7.48
N THR A 188 4.96 -22.02 6.93
CA THR A 188 5.10 -20.77 7.70
C THR A 188 4.01 -20.66 8.76
N ILE A 189 2.74 -20.94 8.42
CA ILE A 189 1.62 -20.91 9.36
C ILE A 189 1.88 -21.88 10.53
N ASP A 190 2.25 -23.13 10.25
CA ASP A 190 2.57 -24.14 11.28
C ASP A 190 3.62 -23.66 12.27
N ARG A 191 4.64 -22.98 11.73
CA ARG A 191 5.73 -22.48 12.55
C ARG A 191 5.30 -21.40 13.53
N ILE A 192 4.37 -20.53 13.13
CA ILE A 192 3.96 -19.36 13.92
C ILE A 192 2.68 -19.59 14.74
N LEU A 193 1.84 -20.56 14.37
CA LEU A 193 0.57 -20.88 15.03
C LEU A 193 0.66 -20.94 16.57
N PRO A 194 1.68 -21.59 17.19
CA PRO A 194 1.82 -21.61 18.65
C PRO A 194 1.85 -20.21 19.30
N GLY A 195 2.51 -19.27 18.64
CA GLY A 195 2.71 -17.89 19.08
C GLY A 195 1.67 -16.90 18.57
N LEU A 196 0.94 -17.25 17.49
CA LEU A 196 0.03 -16.34 16.80
C LEU A 196 -1.21 -16.01 17.64
N ARG A 197 -1.56 -14.73 17.71
CA ARG A 197 -2.66 -14.19 18.53
C ARG A 197 -3.65 -13.34 17.76
N LYS A 198 -3.24 -12.79 16.61
CA LYS A 198 -4.10 -11.92 15.80
C LYS A 198 -3.96 -12.20 14.31
N ILE A 199 -5.08 -12.16 13.59
CA ILE A 199 -5.10 -12.17 12.13
C ILE A 199 -6.04 -11.05 11.67
N SER A 200 -5.52 -10.11 10.89
CA SER A 200 -6.30 -9.12 10.16
C SER A 200 -6.47 -9.60 8.72
N LEU A 201 -7.69 -9.86 8.30
CA LEU A 201 -8.06 -10.20 6.93
C LEU A 201 -8.45 -8.89 6.22
N VAL A 202 -7.61 -8.47 5.27
CA VAL A 202 -7.69 -7.19 4.56
C VAL A 202 -7.34 -7.36 3.07
N GLY A 203 -7.44 -6.30 2.27
CA GLY A 203 -7.29 -6.38 0.80
C GLY A 203 -8.60 -6.78 0.13
N GLY A 204 -8.55 -7.13 -1.16
CA GLY A 204 -9.66 -7.64 -1.99
C GLY A 204 -11.09 -7.42 -1.44
N GLU A 205 -11.84 -8.51 -1.32
CA GLU A 205 -12.99 -8.63 -0.42
C GLU A 205 -12.87 -9.97 0.31
N PRO A 206 -12.40 -9.99 1.58
CA PRO A 206 -12.07 -11.23 2.28
C PRO A 206 -13.23 -12.23 2.36
N LEU A 207 -14.48 -11.75 2.44
CA LEU A 207 -15.64 -12.63 2.63
C LEU A 207 -16.04 -13.41 1.37
N ILE A 208 -15.42 -13.17 0.21
CA ILE A 208 -15.67 -13.89 -1.05
C ILE A 208 -14.43 -14.64 -1.59
N VAL A 209 -13.37 -14.71 -0.79
CA VAL A 209 -12.10 -15.39 -1.11
C VAL A 209 -12.07 -16.74 -0.43
N ASP A 210 -12.02 -17.83 -1.22
CA ASP A 210 -12.11 -19.20 -0.69
C ASP A 210 -10.90 -19.58 0.16
N GLU A 211 -9.72 -19.06 -0.22
CA GLU A 211 -8.45 -19.26 0.50
C GLU A 211 -8.49 -18.70 1.93
N VAL A 212 -9.31 -17.68 2.19
CA VAL A 212 -9.54 -17.19 3.55
C VAL A 212 -10.19 -18.29 4.39
N TYR A 213 -11.25 -18.92 3.88
CA TYR A 213 -11.94 -19.98 4.61
C TYR A 213 -11.09 -21.24 4.79
N GLN A 214 -10.24 -21.58 3.80
CA GLN A 214 -9.27 -22.67 3.92
C GLN A 214 -8.29 -22.43 5.08
N LEU A 215 -7.78 -21.20 5.22
CA LEU A 215 -6.94 -20.83 6.35
C LEU A 215 -7.70 -20.91 7.68
N LEU A 216 -8.97 -20.48 7.71
CA LEU A 216 -9.80 -20.56 8.92
C LEU A 216 -10.07 -22.02 9.33
N ASP A 217 -10.42 -22.90 8.38
CA ASP A 217 -10.57 -24.34 8.62
C ASP A 217 -9.28 -24.91 9.20
N TYR A 218 -8.13 -24.61 8.58
CA TYR A 218 -6.83 -25.05 9.06
C TYR A 218 -6.55 -24.64 10.51
N ILE A 219 -6.76 -23.37 10.85
CA ILE A 219 -6.54 -22.85 12.22
C ILE A 219 -7.45 -23.52 13.25
N ILE A 220 -8.71 -23.79 12.87
CA ILE A 220 -9.68 -24.46 13.72
C ILE A 220 -9.26 -25.91 13.96
N GLU A 221 -8.90 -26.64 12.89
CA GLU A 221 -8.45 -28.03 12.95
C GLU A 221 -7.18 -28.20 13.79
N GLN A 222 -6.24 -27.25 13.70
CA GLN A 222 -5.02 -27.23 14.52
C GLN A 222 -5.28 -26.82 15.99
N GLY A 223 -6.53 -26.46 16.35
CA GLY A 223 -6.91 -26.17 17.73
C GLY A 223 -6.47 -24.79 18.25
N TYR A 224 -6.17 -23.83 17.37
CA TYR A 224 -5.67 -22.50 17.77
C TYR A 224 -6.73 -21.39 17.80
N ALA A 225 -7.90 -21.60 17.18
CA ALA A 225 -8.93 -20.56 17.03
C ALA A 225 -9.33 -19.86 18.36
N LYS A 226 -9.49 -20.62 19.45
CA LYS A 226 -9.87 -20.08 20.78
C LYS A 226 -8.80 -19.21 21.45
N LYS A 227 -7.59 -19.10 20.86
CA LYS A 227 -6.50 -18.21 21.31
C LYS A 227 -6.38 -16.95 20.45
N MET A 228 -7.14 -16.85 19.36
CA MET A 228 -6.94 -15.85 18.31
C MET A 228 -8.01 -14.78 18.27
N TYR A 229 -7.57 -13.55 18.00
CA TYR A 229 -8.39 -12.42 17.61
C TYR A 229 -8.38 -12.27 16.09
N ILE A 230 -9.56 -12.32 15.46
CA ILE A 230 -9.72 -12.02 14.04
C ILE A 230 -10.25 -10.59 13.86
N CYS A 231 -9.63 -9.84 12.97
CA CYS A 231 -10.16 -8.59 12.44
C CYS A 231 -10.45 -8.75 10.95
N VAL A 232 -11.64 -8.38 10.47
CA VAL A 232 -12.01 -8.47 9.05
C VAL A 232 -12.43 -7.10 8.56
N THR A 233 -11.74 -6.55 7.57
CA THR A 233 -12.19 -5.33 6.88
C THR A 233 -12.90 -5.72 5.59
N THR A 234 -14.17 -5.37 5.46
CA THR A 234 -15.03 -5.79 4.34
C THR A 234 -15.83 -4.61 3.80
N ASN A 235 -16.14 -4.62 2.51
CA ASN A 235 -17.12 -3.72 1.91
C ASN A 235 -18.57 -4.09 2.26
N PHE A 236 -18.75 -5.28 2.82
CA PHE A 236 -19.99 -5.78 3.39
C PHE A 236 -21.18 -5.81 2.42
N MET A 237 -20.92 -5.88 1.11
CA MET A 237 -21.96 -6.06 0.10
C MET A 237 -22.47 -7.50 0.08
N ARG A 238 -21.58 -8.50 0.09
CA ARG A 238 -21.94 -9.91 -0.04
C ARG A 238 -21.12 -10.74 0.94
N PHE A 239 -21.81 -11.55 1.73
CA PHE A 239 -21.23 -12.62 2.53
C PHE A 239 -22.25 -13.74 2.68
N ASP A 240 -21.75 -14.89 3.10
CA ASP A 240 -22.54 -16.04 3.49
C ASP A 240 -22.68 -16.00 5.01
N SER A 241 -23.89 -15.78 5.51
CA SER A 241 -24.17 -15.62 6.93
C SER A 241 -23.90 -16.89 7.73
N GLU A 242 -24.22 -18.05 7.15
CA GLU A 242 -24.00 -19.35 7.80
C GLU A 242 -22.51 -19.64 7.91
N LYS A 243 -21.72 -19.36 6.85
CA LYS A 243 -20.26 -19.45 6.93
C LYS A 243 -19.72 -18.48 7.97
N LEU A 244 -20.13 -17.21 7.92
CA LEU A 244 -19.64 -16.20 8.86
C LEU A 244 -19.85 -16.66 10.30
N GLU A 245 -21.06 -17.08 10.65
CA GLU A 245 -21.38 -17.56 12.00
C GLU A 245 -20.63 -18.87 12.34
N LYS A 246 -20.60 -19.84 11.43
CA LYS A 246 -19.87 -21.13 11.58
C LYS A 246 -18.41 -20.89 11.94
N TYR A 247 -17.71 -20.03 11.20
CA TYR A 247 -16.29 -19.79 11.40
C TYR A 247 -16.03 -18.85 12.58
N PHE A 248 -16.71 -17.71 12.64
CA PHE A 248 -16.35 -16.63 13.58
C PHE A 248 -16.69 -16.94 15.03
N ARG A 249 -17.67 -17.82 15.29
CA ARG A 249 -17.95 -18.32 16.65
C ARG A 249 -16.79 -19.15 17.23
N GLU A 250 -15.91 -19.70 16.38
CA GLU A 250 -14.80 -20.55 16.84
C GLU A 250 -13.63 -19.75 17.42
N PHE A 251 -13.56 -18.45 17.14
CA PHE A 251 -12.45 -17.60 17.54
C PHE A 251 -12.69 -16.92 18.89
N ARG A 252 -11.60 -16.64 19.63
CA ARG A 252 -11.66 -15.95 20.93
C ARG A 252 -12.40 -14.61 20.83
N LYS A 253 -12.11 -13.86 19.77
CA LYS A 253 -12.68 -12.56 19.49
C LYS A 253 -12.71 -12.33 17.98
N VAL A 254 -13.76 -11.70 17.49
CA VAL A 254 -13.88 -11.27 16.10
C VAL A 254 -14.34 -9.82 16.05
N LEU A 255 -13.66 -9.02 15.23
CA LEU A 255 -14.08 -7.67 14.88
C LEU A 255 -14.30 -7.57 13.36
N ILE A 256 -15.50 -7.17 12.96
CA ILE A 256 -15.84 -6.85 11.58
C ILE A 256 -15.84 -5.33 11.40
N LEU A 257 -14.95 -4.82 10.56
CA LEU A 257 -14.88 -3.43 10.14
C LEU A 257 -15.64 -3.27 8.82
N VAL A 258 -16.83 -2.67 8.91
CA VAL A 258 -17.74 -2.46 7.78
C VAL A 258 -17.40 -1.16 7.09
N SER A 259 -16.86 -1.24 5.88
CA SER A 259 -16.41 -0.06 5.16
C SER A 259 -17.58 0.77 4.62
N LEU A 260 -17.71 2.02 5.06
CA LEU A 260 -18.84 2.90 4.72
C LEU A 260 -18.37 4.35 4.55
N ASP A 261 -18.45 4.86 3.32
CA ASP A 261 -17.92 6.19 2.96
C ASP A 261 -18.99 7.23 2.59
N ALA A 262 -20.26 6.83 2.57
CA ALA A 262 -21.46 7.65 2.41
C ALA A 262 -22.70 6.76 2.64
N ILE A 263 -23.91 7.35 2.74
CA ILE A 263 -25.15 6.61 3.04
C ILE A 263 -26.25 6.72 1.98
N ASN A 264 -26.03 7.37 0.82
CA ASN A 264 -27.00 7.34 -0.29
C ASN A 264 -26.31 7.00 -1.62
N SER A 265 -26.70 7.65 -2.72
CA SER A 265 -26.17 7.42 -4.07
C SER A 265 -24.68 7.74 -4.17
N GLU A 266 -24.16 8.62 -3.32
CA GLU A 266 -22.75 8.99 -3.23
C GLU A 266 -21.89 7.79 -2.88
N LEU A 267 -22.42 6.85 -2.09
CA LEU A 267 -21.70 5.61 -1.78
C LEU A 267 -21.43 4.81 -3.05
N ASN A 268 -22.41 4.69 -3.95
CA ASN A 268 -22.23 4.03 -5.24
C ASN A 268 -21.25 4.78 -6.16
N TYR A 269 -21.14 6.10 -6.02
CA TYR A 269 -20.14 6.87 -6.75
C TYR A 269 -18.72 6.58 -6.25
N ILE A 270 -18.53 6.57 -4.93
CA ILE A 270 -17.25 6.36 -4.27
C ILE A 270 -16.81 4.88 -4.35
N ARG A 271 -17.74 3.96 -4.09
CA ARG A 271 -17.54 2.50 -3.96
C ARG A 271 -18.32 1.70 -5.01
N TYR A 272 -18.26 2.11 -6.27
CA TYR A 272 -19.01 1.47 -7.36
C TYR A 272 -18.80 -0.06 -7.46
N PRO A 273 -19.82 -0.91 -7.69
CA PRO A 273 -21.25 -0.62 -7.74
C PRO A 273 -21.99 -0.92 -6.41
N SER A 274 -21.53 -0.35 -5.29
CA SER A 274 -22.13 -0.59 -3.97
C SER A 274 -23.58 -0.13 -3.86
N GLN A 275 -24.34 -0.73 -2.95
CA GLN A 275 -25.73 -0.37 -2.66
C GLN A 275 -25.90 -0.18 -1.16
N PHE A 276 -26.09 1.06 -0.71
CA PHE A 276 -26.21 1.37 0.72
C PHE A 276 -27.33 0.56 1.39
N LYS A 277 -28.51 0.46 0.76
CA LYS A 277 -29.64 -0.33 1.28
C LYS A 277 -29.25 -1.78 1.61
N ARG A 278 -28.39 -2.39 0.79
CA ARG A 278 -27.90 -3.75 1.02
C ARG A 278 -26.92 -3.81 2.20
N ILE A 279 -26.02 -2.83 2.31
CA ILE A 279 -25.09 -2.71 3.45
C ILE A 279 -25.87 -2.46 4.75
N ASP A 280 -26.89 -1.60 4.75
CA ASP A 280 -27.76 -1.37 5.91
C ASP A 280 -28.47 -2.64 6.36
N GLN A 281 -29.07 -3.39 5.43
CA GLN A 281 -29.67 -4.71 5.73
C GLN A 281 -28.66 -5.68 6.35
N ASN A 282 -27.45 -5.72 5.81
CA ASN A 282 -26.37 -6.54 6.31
C ASN A 282 -25.90 -6.10 7.71
N ILE A 283 -25.89 -4.78 7.99
CA ILE A 283 -25.58 -4.21 9.32
C ILE A 283 -26.63 -4.66 10.35
N GLN A 284 -27.92 -4.61 10.00
CA GLN A 284 -28.98 -5.13 10.87
C GLN A 284 -28.79 -6.64 11.14
N HIS A 285 -28.39 -7.40 10.12
CA HIS A 285 -28.17 -8.83 10.25
C HIS A 285 -27.00 -9.15 11.18
N ILE A 286 -25.82 -8.53 11.01
CA ILE A 286 -24.68 -8.76 11.92
C ILE A 286 -24.92 -8.23 13.33
N ALA A 287 -25.74 -7.18 13.47
CA ALA A 287 -26.18 -6.73 14.79
C ALA A 287 -27.00 -7.82 15.51
N SER A 288 -27.83 -8.58 14.80
CA SER A 288 -28.57 -9.71 15.39
C SER A 288 -27.64 -10.87 15.77
N ILE A 289 -26.69 -11.25 14.90
CA ILE A 289 -25.69 -12.29 15.19
C ILE A 289 -24.82 -11.91 16.39
N SER A 290 -24.40 -10.64 16.48
CA SER A 290 -23.55 -10.17 17.58
C SER A 290 -24.29 -10.22 18.93
N LYS A 291 -25.62 -10.14 18.97
CA LYS A 291 -26.39 -10.28 20.22
C LYS A 291 -26.32 -11.70 20.79
N THR A 292 -26.35 -12.73 19.93
CA THR A 292 -26.26 -14.14 20.35
C THR A 292 -24.83 -14.65 20.47
N ASN A 293 -23.87 -13.97 19.83
CA ASN A 293 -22.45 -14.33 19.82
C ASN A 293 -21.58 -13.19 20.40
N PRO A 294 -21.33 -13.16 21.72
CA PRO A 294 -20.65 -12.02 22.37
C PRO A 294 -19.18 -11.84 21.96
N ASN A 295 -18.54 -12.89 21.41
CA ASN A 295 -17.19 -12.82 20.87
C ASN A 295 -17.12 -12.06 19.52
N ILE A 296 -18.27 -11.90 18.83
CA ILE A 296 -18.37 -11.19 17.56
C ILE A 296 -18.80 -9.75 17.83
N SER A 297 -18.03 -8.81 17.30
CA SER A 297 -18.31 -7.37 17.33
C SER A 297 -18.14 -6.79 15.94
N PHE A 298 -18.75 -5.65 15.69
CA PHE A 298 -18.54 -4.91 14.46
C PHE A 298 -18.42 -3.41 14.75
N SER A 299 -17.86 -2.68 13.79
CA SER A 299 -17.74 -1.22 13.79
C SER A 299 -17.74 -0.73 12.35
N LEU A 300 -18.18 0.50 12.12
CA LEU A 300 -18.11 1.13 10.82
C LEU A 300 -16.69 1.62 10.56
N ALA A 301 -16.22 1.59 9.32
CA ALA A 301 -14.90 2.05 8.93
C ALA A 301 -15.02 3.08 7.82
N LEU A 302 -14.70 4.33 8.14
CA LEU A 302 -14.76 5.47 7.24
C LEU A 302 -13.37 5.76 6.69
N THR A 303 -13.25 5.85 5.37
CA THR A 303 -12.10 6.43 4.68
C THR A 303 -12.41 7.88 4.32
N ILE A 304 -11.81 8.81 5.05
CA ILE A 304 -11.97 10.25 4.86
C ILE A 304 -11.21 10.68 3.61
N GLN A 305 -11.93 11.21 2.62
CA GLN A 305 -11.40 11.59 1.31
C GLN A 305 -12.18 12.77 0.70
N ALA A 306 -11.68 13.32 -0.42
CA ALA A 306 -12.31 14.45 -1.09
C ALA A 306 -13.78 14.19 -1.45
N TYR A 307 -14.10 12.99 -1.95
CA TYR A 307 -15.44 12.65 -2.42
C TYR A 307 -16.51 12.58 -1.32
N ASN A 308 -16.15 12.35 -0.05
CA ASN A 308 -17.14 12.27 1.03
C ASN A 308 -17.09 13.43 2.02
N ALA A 309 -16.27 14.45 1.78
CA ALA A 309 -16.05 15.54 2.72
C ALA A 309 -17.34 16.24 3.19
N LEU A 310 -18.33 16.39 2.31
CA LEU A 310 -19.63 17.00 2.62
C LEU A 310 -20.67 16.03 3.24
N TYR A 311 -20.34 14.74 3.32
CA TYR A 311 -21.23 13.65 3.71
C TYR A 311 -20.75 12.89 4.97
N ILE A 312 -19.61 13.27 5.55
CA ILE A 312 -19.08 12.64 6.77
C ILE A 312 -20.09 12.78 7.94
N ALA A 313 -20.71 13.96 8.09
CA ALA A 313 -21.72 14.19 9.13
C ALA A 313 -22.91 13.23 8.99
N ASP A 314 -23.35 12.94 7.76
CA ASP A 314 -24.46 12.02 7.51
C ASP A 314 -24.14 10.59 7.98
N ILE A 315 -22.89 10.14 7.80
CA ILE A 315 -22.41 8.83 8.26
C ILE A 315 -22.40 8.78 9.79
N LEU A 316 -21.96 9.86 10.44
CA LEU A 316 -21.94 9.99 11.90
C LEU A 316 -23.37 9.99 12.47
N ASP A 317 -24.31 10.71 11.85
CA ASP A 317 -25.72 10.69 12.20
C ASP A 317 -26.35 9.30 12.01
N TYR A 318 -26.03 8.63 10.90
CA TYR A 318 -26.46 7.25 10.67
C TYR A 318 -25.93 6.31 11.76
N THR A 319 -24.66 6.46 12.16
CA THR A 319 -24.05 5.68 13.24
C THR A 319 -24.80 5.85 14.55
N GLU A 320 -25.12 7.09 14.95
CA GLU A 320 -25.93 7.33 16.15
C GLU A 320 -27.38 6.85 16.00
N SER A 321 -27.93 6.89 14.79
CA SER A 321 -29.27 6.36 14.52
C SER A 321 -29.37 4.85 14.74
N LEU A 322 -28.30 4.09 14.46
CA LEU A 322 -28.24 2.65 14.73
C LEU A 322 -28.31 2.40 16.24
N ILE A 323 -27.56 3.17 17.03
CA ILE A 323 -27.56 3.06 18.49
C ILE A 323 -28.95 3.39 19.05
N LYS A 324 -29.59 4.46 18.55
CA LYS A 324 -30.97 4.82 18.92
C LYS A 324 -31.97 3.71 18.59
N LYS A 325 -31.71 2.91 17.55
CA LYS A 325 -32.50 1.72 17.17
C LYS A 325 -32.14 0.44 17.96
N GLY A 326 -31.26 0.52 18.96
CA GLY A 326 -30.88 -0.61 19.81
C GLY A 326 -29.81 -1.52 19.20
N VAL A 327 -29.01 -1.02 18.26
CA VAL A 327 -27.77 -1.67 17.83
C VAL A 327 -26.69 -1.39 18.88
N GLU A 328 -26.10 -2.46 19.41
CA GLU A 328 -25.04 -2.38 20.41
C GLU A 328 -23.67 -2.49 19.74
N PHE A 329 -22.83 -1.46 19.93
CA PHE A 329 -21.42 -1.50 19.56
C PHE A 329 -20.58 -1.77 20.83
N ARG A 330 -19.87 -2.90 20.87
CA ARG A 330 -18.99 -3.28 22.00
C ARG A 330 -17.60 -2.64 21.95
N ILE A 331 -17.32 -1.93 20.88
CA ILE A 331 -16.14 -1.11 20.67
C ILE A 331 -16.59 0.24 20.11
N THR A 332 -15.66 1.17 19.88
CA THR A 332 -15.98 2.46 19.25
C THR A 332 -16.79 2.23 17.95
N PRO A 333 -17.98 2.85 17.80
CA PRO A 333 -18.93 2.55 16.71
C PRO A 333 -18.41 2.81 15.30
N ILE A 334 -17.42 3.70 15.17
CA ILE A 334 -16.81 4.06 13.90
C ILE A 334 -15.30 4.27 14.05
N SER A 335 -14.54 3.72 13.11
CA SER A 335 -13.10 3.92 12.95
C SER A 335 -12.83 4.91 11.82
N PHE A 336 -11.90 5.84 12.05
CA PHE A 336 -11.51 6.88 11.10
C PHE A 336 -10.19 6.51 10.41
N THR A 337 -10.20 6.46 9.08
CA THR A 337 -9.01 6.25 8.26
C THR A 337 -8.81 7.46 7.34
N TYR A 338 -7.70 8.16 7.46
CA TYR A 338 -7.43 9.37 6.69
C TYR A 338 -6.69 9.01 5.42
N LEU A 339 -7.26 9.36 4.26
CA LEU A 339 -6.59 9.12 2.98
C LEU A 339 -5.43 10.10 2.80
N SER A 340 -4.21 9.59 2.95
CA SER A 340 -2.96 10.30 2.64
C SER A 340 -2.44 9.99 1.24
N TYR A 341 -2.75 8.79 0.73
CA TYR A 341 -2.38 8.33 -0.61
C TYR A 341 -3.58 7.66 -1.29
N PRO A 342 -3.85 7.94 -2.58
CA PRO A 342 -3.14 8.91 -3.42
C PRO A 342 -3.53 10.36 -3.09
N GLU A 343 -2.56 11.28 -3.07
CA GLU A 343 -2.74 12.64 -2.53
C GLU A 343 -3.85 13.45 -3.21
N HIS A 344 -4.05 13.24 -4.52
CA HIS A 344 -5.07 13.93 -5.30
C HIS A 344 -6.51 13.56 -4.89
N LEU A 345 -6.71 12.54 -4.05
CA LEU A 345 -8.02 12.18 -3.49
C LEU A 345 -8.17 12.59 -2.01
N SER A 346 -7.14 13.18 -1.40
CA SER A 346 -7.16 13.58 0.02
C SER A 346 -8.01 14.83 0.24
N LEU A 347 -8.37 15.14 1.49
CA LEU A 347 -9.08 16.38 1.84
C LEU A 347 -8.32 17.66 1.47
N LYS A 348 -7.01 17.57 1.23
CA LYS A 348 -6.18 18.74 0.90
C LYS A 348 -6.59 19.39 -0.42
N VAL A 349 -7.16 18.63 -1.36
CA VAL A 349 -7.53 19.10 -2.69
C VAL A 349 -8.80 19.95 -2.71
N LEU A 350 -9.56 19.94 -1.62
CA LEU A 350 -10.88 20.58 -1.59
C LEU A 350 -10.80 22.10 -1.79
N PRO A 351 -11.72 22.69 -2.58
CA PRO A 351 -11.91 24.14 -2.63
C PRO A 351 -12.13 24.72 -1.23
N LYS A 352 -11.72 25.98 -1.03
CA LYS A 352 -11.90 26.67 0.27
C LYS A 352 -13.37 26.72 0.70
N THR A 353 -14.28 26.92 -0.26
CA THR A 353 -15.73 26.93 -0.02
C THR A 353 -16.22 25.58 0.49
N THR A 354 -15.81 24.48 -0.14
CA THR A 354 -16.14 23.12 0.29
C THR A 354 -15.59 22.83 1.69
N LYS A 355 -14.33 23.20 1.98
CA LYS A 355 -13.74 23.01 3.31
C LYS A 355 -14.58 23.70 4.39
N LYS A 356 -15.02 24.94 4.13
CA LYS A 356 -15.90 25.70 5.04
C LYS A 356 -17.22 24.98 5.28
N LYS A 357 -17.93 24.55 4.21
CA LYS A 357 -19.19 23.80 4.32
C LYS A 357 -19.03 22.50 5.10
N ALA A 358 -17.96 21.74 4.85
CA ALA A 358 -17.67 20.50 5.57
C ALA A 358 -17.44 20.75 7.07
N ILE A 359 -16.69 21.80 7.43
CA ILE A 359 -16.49 22.20 8.83
C ILE A 359 -17.82 22.59 9.47
N GLU A 360 -18.64 23.40 8.81
CA GLU A 360 -19.96 23.83 9.32
C GLU A 360 -20.87 22.63 9.62
N LYS A 361 -20.93 21.64 8.72
CA LYS A 361 -21.70 20.40 8.91
C LYS A 361 -21.18 19.59 10.12
N LEU A 362 -19.86 19.47 10.28
CA LEU A 362 -19.25 18.74 11.40
C LEU A 362 -19.47 19.46 12.74
N GLU A 363 -19.37 20.79 12.75
CA GLU A 363 -19.65 21.60 13.95
C GLU A 363 -21.12 21.54 14.35
N GLN A 364 -22.04 21.53 13.38
CA GLN A 364 -23.46 21.31 13.64
C GLN A 364 -23.72 19.91 14.20
N PHE A 365 -23.09 18.87 13.64
CA PHE A 365 -23.17 17.51 14.17
C PHE A 365 -22.71 17.44 15.62
N LYS A 366 -21.57 18.07 15.97
CA LYS A 366 -21.03 18.09 17.34
C LYS A 366 -22.03 18.61 18.38
N GLN A 367 -22.85 19.60 18.01
CA GLN A 367 -23.86 20.18 18.91
C GLN A 367 -25.01 19.22 19.21
N ASN A 368 -25.35 18.34 18.26
CA ASN A 368 -26.49 17.42 18.35
C ASN A 368 -26.10 15.98 18.73
N SER A 369 -24.80 15.67 18.67
CA SER A 369 -24.24 14.34 18.88
C SER A 369 -24.38 13.88 20.33
N THR A 370 -24.88 12.66 20.52
CA THR A 370 -24.97 12.01 21.81
C THR A 370 -23.69 11.26 22.20
N LEU A 371 -22.82 10.98 21.21
CA LEU A 371 -21.55 10.27 21.40
C LEU A 371 -20.33 11.18 21.50
N TYR A 372 -20.35 12.37 20.91
CA TYR A 372 -19.14 13.20 20.73
C TYR A 372 -18.39 13.47 22.03
N ASN A 373 -19.08 13.75 23.13
CA ASN A 373 -18.47 14.00 24.43
C ASN A 373 -18.29 12.73 25.29
N LYS A 374 -18.71 11.55 24.81
CA LYS A 374 -18.71 10.29 25.56
C LYS A 374 -17.69 9.27 25.07
N ASP A 375 -17.37 9.26 23.77
CA ASP A 375 -16.36 8.38 23.19
C ASP A 375 -15.15 9.18 22.73
N THR A 376 -14.01 8.99 23.40
CA THR A 376 -12.77 9.73 23.12
C THR A 376 -12.23 9.52 21.71
N GLN A 377 -12.39 8.31 21.13
CA GLN A 377 -11.94 8.05 19.76
C GLN A 377 -12.84 8.78 18.76
N TYR A 378 -14.14 8.81 19.03
CA TYR A 378 -15.12 9.58 18.27
C TYR A 378 -14.80 11.08 18.30
N THR A 379 -14.53 11.66 19.48
CA THR A 379 -14.13 13.07 19.63
C THR A 379 -12.86 13.39 18.84
N LYS A 380 -11.81 12.57 19.03
CA LYS A 380 -10.50 12.77 18.39
C LYS A 380 -10.60 12.66 16.87
N GLY A 381 -11.34 11.68 16.38
CA GLY A 381 -11.56 11.46 14.96
C GLY A 381 -12.16 12.67 14.27
N ILE A 382 -13.27 13.20 14.82
CA ILE A 382 -13.96 14.39 14.29
C ILE A 382 -13.06 15.63 14.36
N ASN A 383 -12.39 15.85 15.50
CA ASN A 383 -11.50 17.01 15.66
C ASN A 383 -10.32 16.97 14.68
N GLN A 384 -9.77 15.79 14.40
CA GLN A 384 -8.70 15.63 13.42
C GLN A 384 -9.18 15.94 11.99
N ILE A 385 -10.42 15.57 11.63
CA ILE A 385 -11.02 15.93 10.33
C ILE A 385 -11.12 17.46 10.21
N ILE A 386 -11.65 18.13 11.22
CA ILE A 386 -11.76 19.60 11.27
C ILE A 386 -10.37 20.24 11.19
N GLY A 387 -9.38 19.68 11.89
CA GLY A 387 -7.99 20.12 11.82
C GLY A 387 -7.45 20.11 10.39
N ILE A 388 -7.56 18.97 9.69
CA ILE A 388 -7.10 18.81 8.31
C ILE A 388 -7.84 19.76 7.35
N LEU A 389 -9.15 19.95 7.53
CA LEU A 389 -9.93 20.89 6.73
C LEU A 389 -9.53 22.35 6.98
N SER A 390 -9.02 22.66 8.19
CA SER A 390 -8.58 24.00 8.59
C SER A 390 -7.13 24.30 8.24
N GLU A 391 -6.36 23.30 7.80
CA GLU A 391 -4.96 23.47 7.39
C GLU A 391 -4.81 24.44 6.23
N THR A 392 -3.66 25.12 6.20
CA THR A 392 -3.25 25.93 5.06
C THR A 392 -3.14 25.08 3.80
N ALA A 393 -3.48 25.69 2.66
CA ALA A 393 -3.36 25.03 1.37
C ALA A 393 -1.90 24.62 1.11
N PRO A 394 -1.65 23.40 0.59
CA PRO A 394 -0.31 23.02 0.18
C PRO A 394 0.15 23.86 -1.03
N GLU A 395 1.46 24.03 -1.20
CA GLU A 395 2.04 24.83 -2.29
C GLU A 395 1.63 24.32 -3.68
N ASN A 396 1.41 23.01 -3.82
CA ASN A 396 1.01 22.34 -5.06
C ASN A 396 -0.51 22.16 -5.22
N LEU A 397 -1.35 22.90 -4.47
CA LEU A 397 -2.81 22.72 -4.44
C LEU A 397 -3.44 22.69 -5.83
N THR A 398 -3.15 23.67 -6.69
CA THR A 398 -3.73 23.76 -8.04
C THR A 398 -3.46 22.50 -8.85
N LYS A 399 -2.21 21.99 -8.82
CA LYS A 399 -1.84 20.74 -9.50
C LYS A 399 -2.62 19.55 -8.94
N LEU A 400 -2.79 19.45 -7.62
CA LEU A 400 -3.58 18.38 -7.01
C LEU A 400 -5.06 18.45 -7.42
N GLN A 401 -5.61 19.66 -7.56
CA GLN A 401 -6.99 19.87 -8.01
C GLN A 401 -7.19 19.49 -9.49
N GLU A 402 -6.26 19.89 -10.37
CA GLU A 402 -6.28 19.47 -11.77
C GLU A 402 -6.18 17.94 -11.91
N ASN A 403 -5.31 17.31 -11.10
CA ASN A 403 -5.16 15.85 -11.03
C ASN A 403 -6.44 15.18 -10.54
N PHE A 404 -7.08 15.70 -9.50
CA PHE A 404 -8.36 15.21 -8.98
C PHE A 404 -9.44 15.23 -10.06
N LEU A 405 -9.57 16.34 -10.78
CA LEU A 405 -10.54 16.50 -11.86
C LEU A 405 -10.28 15.52 -13.00
N TYR A 406 -9.03 15.38 -13.43
CA TYR A 406 -8.65 14.44 -14.50
C TYR A 406 -8.93 12.99 -14.10
N TYR A 407 -8.50 12.58 -12.90
CA TYR A 407 -8.74 11.24 -12.40
C TYR A 407 -10.24 10.94 -12.30
N THR A 408 -11.02 11.86 -11.73
CA THR A 408 -12.47 11.76 -11.62
C THR A 408 -13.12 11.60 -12.99
N GLN A 409 -12.72 12.39 -13.97
CA GLN A 409 -13.24 12.35 -15.34
C GLN A 409 -12.96 11.01 -16.04
N GLN A 410 -11.76 10.44 -15.88
CA GLN A 410 -11.43 9.15 -16.49
C GLN A 410 -12.26 8.01 -15.89
N LEU A 411 -12.44 8.00 -14.56
CA LEU A 411 -13.30 7.02 -13.90
C LEU A 411 -14.77 7.19 -14.29
N ASP A 412 -15.25 8.43 -14.37
CA ASP A 412 -16.62 8.76 -14.80
C ASP A 412 -16.90 8.24 -16.20
N LYS A 413 -15.99 8.52 -17.15
CA LYS A 413 -16.07 8.01 -18.53
C LYS A 413 -16.11 6.49 -18.56
N SER A 414 -15.24 5.82 -17.80
CA SER A 414 -15.17 4.35 -17.77
C SER A 414 -16.42 3.71 -17.18
N ARG A 415 -17.07 4.36 -16.21
CA ARG A 415 -18.20 3.82 -15.46
C ARG A 415 -19.56 4.31 -15.94
N GLY A 416 -19.61 5.24 -16.90
CA GLY A 416 -20.85 5.91 -17.30
C GLY A 416 -21.46 6.74 -16.17
N GLN A 417 -20.63 7.33 -15.31
CA GLN A 417 -21.06 8.20 -14.20
C GLN A 417 -20.76 9.67 -14.54
N ARG A 418 -21.36 10.60 -13.79
CA ARG A 418 -21.02 12.03 -13.89
C ARG A 418 -20.89 12.63 -12.50
N PHE A 419 -19.80 13.34 -12.25
CA PHE A 419 -19.48 13.96 -10.96
C PHE A 419 -20.65 14.78 -10.39
N GLN A 420 -21.27 15.63 -11.19
CA GLN A 420 -22.39 16.47 -10.79
C GLN A 420 -23.67 15.70 -10.40
N ASP A 421 -23.85 14.46 -10.88
CA ASP A 421 -25.06 13.68 -10.55
C ASP A 421 -25.00 13.10 -9.15
N PHE A 422 -23.78 12.85 -8.66
CA PHE A 422 -23.57 12.18 -7.39
C PHE A 422 -23.08 13.14 -6.30
N LEU A 423 -22.29 14.15 -6.65
CA LEU A 423 -21.69 15.09 -5.69
C LEU A 423 -21.88 16.54 -6.17
N PRO A 424 -23.13 17.03 -6.34
CA PRO A 424 -23.43 18.31 -6.99
C PRO A 424 -22.76 19.50 -6.29
N GLU A 425 -22.85 19.57 -4.96
CA GLU A 425 -22.24 20.69 -4.21
C GLU A 425 -20.71 20.75 -4.35
N LEU A 426 -20.05 19.59 -4.40
CA LEU A 426 -18.61 19.51 -4.60
C LEU A 426 -18.24 19.90 -6.04
N PHE A 427 -19.02 19.43 -7.02
CA PHE A 427 -18.84 19.79 -8.42
C PHE A 427 -18.98 21.30 -8.65
N ASP A 428 -19.98 21.94 -8.05
CA ASP A 428 -20.21 23.38 -8.17
C ASP A 428 -19.02 24.18 -7.62
N ASP A 429 -18.51 23.79 -6.45
CA ASP A 429 -17.34 24.44 -5.83
C ASP A 429 -16.07 24.27 -6.69
N PHE A 430 -15.85 23.11 -7.31
CA PHE A 430 -14.74 22.91 -8.23
C PHE A 430 -14.91 23.70 -9.54
N SER A 431 -16.14 23.81 -10.05
CA SER A 431 -16.44 24.54 -11.29
C SER A 431 -16.13 26.02 -11.18
N GLN A 432 -16.30 26.61 -9.98
CA GLN A 432 -15.93 28.00 -9.70
C GLN A 432 -14.42 28.27 -9.81
N LEU A 433 -13.57 27.25 -9.67
CA LEU A 433 -12.12 27.39 -9.79
C LEU A 433 -11.66 27.56 -11.24
N GLN A 434 -12.50 27.24 -12.23
CA GLN A 434 -12.19 27.30 -13.67
C GLN A 434 -10.92 26.54 -14.06
N LEU A 435 -10.58 25.48 -13.31
CA LEU A 435 -9.42 24.63 -13.58
C LEU A 435 -9.71 23.67 -14.73
N ARG A 436 -8.64 23.30 -15.45
CA ARG A 436 -8.71 22.27 -16.49
C ARG A 436 -8.22 20.93 -15.93
N PRO A 437 -8.94 19.82 -16.16
CA PRO A 437 -8.45 18.49 -15.81
C PRO A 437 -7.07 18.24 -16.45
N LYS A 438 -6.08 17.87 -15.64
CA LYS A 438 -4.72 17.55 -16.12
C LYS A 438 -4.15 16.34 -15.38
N SER A 439 -3.54 15.42 -16.12
CA SER A 439 -2.79 14.31 -15.52
C SER A 439 -1.47 14.79 -14.92
N PRO A 440 -0.92 14.12 -13.89
CA PRO A 440 0.48 14.24 -13.53
C PRO A 440 1.40 14.04 -14.73
N ALA A 441 2.59 14.62 -14.66
CA ALA A 441 3.65 14.28 -15.61
C ALA A 441 4.09 12.82 -15.41
N MET A 442 4.40 12.14 -16.52
CA MET A 442 5.00 10.80 -16.47
C MET A 442 6.32 10.86 -15.72
N GLN A 443 6.41 10.12 -14.62
CA GLN A 443 7.62 10.08 -13.81
C GLN A 443 8.74 9.33 -14.55
N PRO A 444 9.99 9.83 -14.55
CA PRO A 444 11.13 9.14 -15.15
C PRO A 444 11.28 7.69 -14.66
N ALA A 445 11.03 7.44 -13.37
CA ALA A 445 11.05 6.09 -12.79
C ALA A 445 10.02 5.15 -13.45
N LEU A 446 8.82 5.64 -13.75
CA LEU A 446 7.81 4.84 -14.43
C LEU A 446 8.19 4.55 -15.89
N LEU A 447 8.80 5.52 -16.57
CA LEU A 447 9.30 5.34 -17.93
C LEU A 447 10.40 4.28 -17.97
N ARG A 448 11.34 4.30 -17.02
CA ARG A 448 12.35 3.25 -16.82
C ARG A 448 11.73 1.86 -16.61
N GLU A 449 10.83 1.74 -15.63
CA GLU A 449 10.20 0.47 -15.27
C GLU A 449 9.53 -0.17 -16.50
N LYS A 450 8.81 0.64 -17.29
CA LYS A 450 8.22 0.19 -18.56
C LYS A 450 9.26 -0.18 -19.62
N GLY A 451 10.34 0.60 -19.73
CA GLY A 451 11.45 0.30 -20.63
C GLY A 451 12.04 -1.08 -20.35
N TRP A 452 12.28 -1.42 -19.08
CA TRP A 452 12.73 -2.74 -18.68
C TRP A 452 11.72 -3.84 -19.02
N MET A 453 10.44 -3.60 -18.80
CA MET A 453 9.39 -4.58 -19.12
C MET A 453 9.32 -4.88 -20.63
N LEU A 454 9.40 -3.85 -21.47
CA LEU A 454 9.43 -4.02 -22.92
C LEU A 454 10.69 -4.74 -23.37
N SER A 455 11.84 -4.38 -22.78
CA SER A 455 13.11 -5.04 -23.07
C SER A 455 13.08 -6.53 -22.76
N LYS A 456 12.54 -6.93 -21.60
CA LYS A 456 12.36 -8.36 -21.23
C LYS A 456 11.43 -9.11 -22.18
N LYS A 457 10.48 -8.42 -22.82
CA LYS A 457 9.59 -8.98 -23.84
C LYS A 457 10.19 -8.97 -25.25
N GLY A 458 11.44 -8.54 -25.41
CA GLY A 458 12.13 -8.44 -26.70
C GLY A 458 11.79 -7.18 -27.52
N ALA A 459 10.93 -6.30 -27.01
CA ALA A 459 10.55 -5.03 -27.64
C ALA A 459 11.61 -3.94 -27.35
N ILE A 460 12.85 -4.18 -27.82
CA ILE A 460 14.02 -3.35 -27.50
C ILE A 460 13.90 -1.92 -28.04
N LYS A 461 13.28 -1.73 -29.23
CA LYS A 461 13.16 -0.39 -29.84
C LYS A 461 12.21 0.51 -29.05
N GLU A 462 11.09 -0.05 -28.61
CA GLU A 462 10.09 0.62 -27.80
C GLU A 462 10.64 0.89 -26.40
N ALA A 463 11.46 -0.03 -25.85
CA ALA A 463 12.17 0.20 -24.60
C ALA A 463 13.12 1.42 -24.70
N ILE A 464 13.91 1.53 -25.78
CA ILE A 464 14.79 2.68 -26.02
C ILE A 464 14.01 4.00 -25.99
N GLN A 465 12.88 4.08 -26.69
CA GLN A 465 12.05 5.30 -26.73
C GLN A 465 11.60 5.73 -25.32
N LEU A 466 11.32 4.79 -24.42
CA LEU A 466 10.93 5.10 -23.05
C LEU A 466 12.10 5.61 -22.21
N PHE A 467 13.28 5.04 -22.36
CA PHE A 467 14.49 5.53 -21.68
C PHE A 467 14.92 6.91 -22.22
N GLU A 468 14.76 7.18 -23.51
CA GLU A 468 14.98 8.51 -24.08
C GLU A 468 14.02 9.54 -23.48
N LYS A 469 12.72 9.24 -23.42
CA LYS A 469 11.73 10.08 -22.72
C LYS A 469 12.06 10.27 -21.24
N SER A 470 12.60 9.24 -20.57
CA SER A 470 13.04 9.33 -19.18
C SER A 470 14.18 10.34 -19.02
N LEU A 471 15.17 10.31 -19.92
CA LEU A 471 16.29 11.26 -19.94
C LEU A 471 15.85 12.68 -20.31
N GLU A 472 14.89 12.84 -21.24
CA GLU A 472 14.29 14.14 -21.55
C GLU A 472 13.62 14.75 -20.32
N ALA A 473 12.95 13.94 -19.51
CA ALA A 473 12.24 14.38 -18.32
C ALA A 473 13.13 14.58 -17.08
N SER A 474 14.18 13.77 -16.90
CA SER A 474 15.04 13.79 -15.71
C SER A 474 16.41 14.45 -15.90
N GLY A 475 16.79 14.72 -17.16
CA GLY A 475 18.17 15.04 -17.51
C GLY A 475 19.08 13.80 -17.52
N PRO A 476 20.37 13.95 -17.86
CA PRO A 476 21.33 12.86 -17.90
C PRO A 476 21.47 12.16 -16.55
N ASN A 477 21.17 10.87 -16.50
CA ASN A 477 21.43 10.03 -15.32
C ASN A 477 22.11 8.72 -15.74
N ALA A 478 23.02 8.23 -14.88
CA ALA A 478 23.92 7.12 -15.21
C ALA A 478 23.16 5.82 -15.50
N LEU A 479 22.07 5.57 -14.77
CA LEU A 479 21.26 4.36 -14.91
C LEU A 479 20.59 4.29 -16.29
N ASP A 480 19.86 5.33 -16.69
CA ASP A 480 19.15 5.34 -17.97
C ASP A 480 20.11 5.27 -19.17
N LEU A 481 21.24 5.98 -19.07
CA LEU A 481 22.28 5.95 -20.09
C LEU A 481 22.92 4.57 -20.21
N ARG A 482 23.16 3.88 -19.10
CA ARG A 482 23.67 2.50 -19.08
C ARG A 482 22.69 1.54 -19.77
N GLU A 483 21.42 1.62 -19.43
CA GLU A 483 20.38 0.76 -20.01
C GLU A 483 20.25 1.00 -21.52
N LEU A 484 20.21 2.28 -21.95
CA LEU A 484 20.23 2.63 -23.36
C LEU A 484 21.47 2.11 -24.08
N ALA A 485 22.64 2.24 -23.47
CA ALA A 485 23.88 1.80 -24.06
C ALA A 485 23.89 0.28 -24.30
N TRP A 486 23.43 -0.49 -23.32
CA TRP A 486 23.24 -1.93 -23.46
C TRP A 486 22.23 -2.28 -24.57
N MET A 487 21.08 -1.59 -24.62
CA MET A 487 20.08 -1.81 -25.67
C MET A 487 20.62 -1.46 -27.06
N TYR A 488 21.32 -0.34 -27.20
CA TYR A 488 21.96 0.05 -28.47
C TYR A 488 22.99 -0.98 -28.92
N LEU A 489 23.82 -1.48 -28.00
CA LEU A 489 24.79 -2.52 -28.28
C LEU A 489 24.12 -3.82 -28.74
N SER A 490 23.00 -4.21 -28.12
CA SER A 490 22.23 -5.40 -28.51
C SER A 490 21.63 -5.30 -29.93
N LEU A 491 21.39 -4.08 -30.43
CA LEU A 491 20.92 -3.81 -31.78
C LEU A 491 22.06 -3.57 -32.79
N GLY A 492 23.33 -3.74 -32.38
CA GLY A 492 24.51 -3.46 -33.21
C GLY A 492 24.78 -1.98 -33.46
N GLN A 493 24.10 -1.07 -32.74
CA GLN A 493 24.31 0.38 -32.84
C GLN A 493 25.49 0.80 -31.96
N ASN A 494 26.67 0.25 -32.25
CA ASN A 494 27.84 0.31 -31.37
C ASN A 494 28.31 1.74 -31.07
N GLN A 495 28.21 2.68 -32.03
CA GLN A 495 28.60 4.07 -31.78
C GLN A 495 27.66 4.77 -30.78
N LYS A 496 26.35 4.57 -30.90
CA LYS A 496 25.38 5.12 -29.92
C LYS A 496 25.56 4.49 -28.55
N ALA A 497 25.87 3.20 -28.50
CA ALA A 497 26.20 2.51 -27.27
C ALA A 497 27.44 3.11 -26.60
N LEU A 498 28.49 3.38 -27.39
CA LEU A 498 29.72 4.01 -26.90
C LEU A 498 29.45 5.39 -26.32
N ASP A 499 28.69 6.23 -27.03
CA ASP A 499 28.36 7.59 -26.58
C ASP A 499 27.58 7.56 -25.25
N SER A 500 26.61 6.66 -25.14
CA SER A 500 25.80 6.48 -23.93
C SER A 500 26.61 5.92 -22.75
N TYR A 501 27.44 4.89 -22.96
CA TYR A 501 28.33 4.36 -21.91
C TYR A 501 29.37 5.39 -21.46
N THR A 502 29.92 6.18 -22.39
CA THR A 502 30.89 7.23 -22.05
C THR A 502 30.26 8.27 -21.13
N LYS A 503 29.03 8.70 -21.45
CA LYS A 503 28.27 9.61 -20.57
C LYS A 503 27.92 8.95 -19.23
N ALA A 504 27.43 7.71 -19.24
CA ALA A 504 27.09 6.98 -18.03
C ALA A 504 28.31 6.84 -17.09
N TYR A 505 29.48 6.50 -17.63
CA TYR A 505 30.75 6.38 -16.93
C TYR A 505 31.20 7.72 -16.32
N SER A 506 31.05 8.82 -17.06
CA SER A 506 31.37 10.16 -16.53
C SER A 506 30.49 10.58 -15.35
N LEU A 507 29.26 10.04 -15.26
CA LEU A 507 28.33 10.33 -14.17
C LEU A 507 28.52 9.39 -12.97
N ASN A 508 28.85 8.11 -13.22
CA ASN A 508 29.08 7.13 -12.16
C ASN A 508 30.02 6.00 -12.63
N SER A 509 31.32 6.19 -12.45
CA SER A 509 32.34 5.16 -12.73
C SER A 509 32.39 4.05 -11.67
N LYS A 510 31.69 4.19 -10.54
CA LYS A 510 31.66 3.19 -9.45
C LYS A 510 30.59 2.11 -9.62
N ASP A 511 29.85 2.14 -10.72
CA ASP A 511 28.90 1.09 -11.06
C ASP A 511 29.57 0.05 -11.96
N VAL A 512 29.77 -1.16 -11.42
CA VAL A 512 30.37 -2.29 -12.15
C VAL A 512 29.64 -2.62 -13.46
N TYR A 513 28.32 -2.43 -13.54
CA TYR A 513 27.57 -2.67 -14.77
C TYR A 513 27.93 -1.64 -15.87
N ILE A 514 28.22 -0.40 -15.48
CA ILE A 514 28.68 0.64 -16.41
C ILE A 514 30.08 0.32 -16.90
N VAL A 515 31.01 0.00 -16.01
CA VAL A 515 32.41 -0.27 -16.36
C VAL A 515 32.54 -1.48 -17.28
N THR A 516 31.94 -2.60 -16.89
CA THR A 516 31.97 -3.86 -17.68
C THR A 516 31.23 -3.71 -19.02
N GLY A 517 30.10 -3.00 -19.04
CA GLY A 517 29.34 -2.70 -20.26
C GLY A 517 30.12 -1.81 -21.23
N TYR A 518 30.78 -0.77 -20.70
CA TYR A 518 31.60 0.13 -21.49
C TYR A 518 32.80 -0.57 -22.11
N ALA A 519 33.53 -1.38 -21.32
CA ALA A 519 34.63 -2.19 -21.82
C ALA A 519 34.18 -3.17 -22.91
N ASN A 520 33.05 -3.86 -22.73
CA ASN A 520 32.47 -4.73 -23.75
C ASN A 520 32.11 -3.98 -25.04
N CYS A 521 31.57 -2.76 -24.93
CA CYS A 521 31.27 -1.91 -26.08
C CYS A 521 32.54 -1.47 -26.82
N LEU A 522 33.63 -1.18 -26.10
CA LEU A 522 34.92 -0.85 -26.71
C LEU A 522 35.50 -2.06 -27.45
N LEU A 523 35.39 -3.27 -26.89
CA LEU A 523 35.81 -4.50 -27.57
C LEU A 523 35.00 -4.78 -28.84
N SER A 524 33.68 -4.53 -28.84
CA SER A 524 32.85 -4.72 -30.06
C SER A 524 33.21 -3.73 -31.18
N LEU A 525 33.86 -2.61 -30.83
CA LEU A 525 34.42 -1.61 -31.74
C LEU A 525 35.91 -1.82 -32.05
N GLN A 526 36.49 -2.95 -31.64
CA GLN A 526 37.92 -3.28 -31.81
C GLN A 526 38.88 -2.29 -31.11
N LYS A 527 38.41 -1.57 -30.08
CA LYS A 527 39.19 -0.62 -29.29
C LYS A 527 39.81 -1.29 -28.05
N LEU A 528 40.64 -2.31 -28.27
CA LEU A 528 41.21 -3.15 -27.21
C LEU A 528 42.03 -2.35 -26.19
N ILE A 529 42.82 -1.37 -26.64
CA ILE A 529 43.67 -0.55 -25.76
C ILE A 529 42.82 0.29 -24.80
N GLU A 530 41.75 0.90 -25.31
CA GLU A 530 40.81 1.68 -24.49
C GLU A 530 40.09 0.78 -23.49
N ALA A 531 39.65 -0.41 -23.91
CA ALA A 531 39.01 -1.39 -23.01
C ALA A 531 39.96 -1.85 -21.88
N LYS A 532 41.22 -2.15 -22.21
CA LYS A 532 42.27 -2.51 -21.24
C LYS A 532 42.45 -1.42 -20.19
N ARG A 533 42.49 -0.15 -20.63
CA ARG A 533 42.62 0.99 -19.73
C ARG A 533 41.45 1.09 -18.73
N ILE A 534 40.21 1.03 -19.21
CA ILE A 534 39.02 1.13 -18.36
C ILE A 534 38.99 0.03 -17.30
N VAL A 535 39.31 -1.20 -17.67
CA VAL A 535 39.29 -2.32 -16.73
C VAL A 535 40.46 -2.24 -15.74
N GLU A 536 41.66 -1.85 -16.18
CA GLU A 536 42.79 -1.72 -15.24
C GLU A 536 42.56 -0.59 -14.21
N GLU A 537 41.91 0.51 -14.60
CA GLU A 537 41.53 1.62 -13.69
C GLU A 537 40.65 1.15 -12.52
N HIS A 538 39.82 0.11 -12.71
CA HIS A 538 38.86 -0.38 -11.72
C HIS A 538 39.18 -1.76 -11.13
N LYS A 539 40.37 -2.31 -11.44
CA LYS A 539 40.73 -3.68 -11.08
C LYS A 539 40.69 -3.98 -9.59
N GLN A 540 41.13 -3.02 -8.78
CA GLN A 540 41.10 -3.15 -7.31
C GLN A 540 39.68 -2.99 -6.76
N GLU A 541 38.90 -2.08 -7.33
CA GLU A 541 37.56 -1.75 -6.84
C GLU A 541 36.58 -2.91 -7.03
N PHE A 542 36.66 -3.63 -8.16
CA PHE A 542 35.76 -4.72 -8.50
C PHE A 542 36.45 -6.10 -8.54
N ALA A 543 37.55 -6.26 -7.79
CA ALA A 543 38.35 -7.50 -7.77
C ALA A 543 37.54 -8.76 -7.41
N HIS A 544 36.43 -8.61 -6.68
CA HIS A 544 35.58 -9.72 -6.24
C HIS A 544 34.23 -9.80 -6.97
N ASP A 545 33.94 -8.92 -7.93
CA ASP A 545 32.71 -9.01 -8.72
C ASP A 545 32.91 -9.96 -9.91
N GLU A 546 32.08 -10.99 -9.99
CA GLU A 546 32.17 -12.04 -11.03
C GLU A 546 32.10 -11.47 -12.46
N ARG A 547 31.24 -10.48 -12.71
CA ARG A 547 31.06 -9.89 -14.05
C ARG A 547 32.28 -9.09 -14.46
N PHE A 548 32.94 -8.49 -13.48
CA PHE A 548 34.20 -7.81 -13.71
C PHE A 548 35.34 -8.79 -14.02
N GLN A 549 35.37 -9.94 -13.35
CA GLN A 549 36.33 -11.01 -13.69
C GLN A 549 36.11 -11.57 -15.10
N ASP A 550 34.86 -11.73 -15.53
CA ASP A 550 34.55 -12.19 -16.89
C ASP A 550 35.11 -11.26 -17.98
N ILE A 551 35.01 -9.94 -17.79
CA ILE A 551 35.54 -8.98 -18.77
C ILE A 551 37.07 -8.94 -18.76
N LEU A 552 37.71 -9.09 -17.59
CA LEU A 552 39.17 -9.21 -17.47
C LEU A 552 39.68 -10.42 -18.28
N ILE A 553 39.10 -11.60 -18.05
CA ILE A 553 39.48 -12.84 -18.75
C ILE A 553 39.27 -12.68 -20.27
N LYS A 554 38.19 -12.03 -20.68
CA LYS A 554 37.90 -11.77 -22.10
C LYS A 554 38.94 -10.86 -22.74
N ILE A 555 39.41 -9.84 -22.02
CA ILE A 555 40.44 -8.91 -22.48
C ILE A 555 41.82 -9.58 -22.53
N GLU A 556 42.15 -10.48 -21.59
CA GLU A 556 43.42 -11.20 -21.57
C GLU A 556 43.56 -12.21 -22.72
N LYS A 557 42.44 -12.73 -23.22
CA LYS A 557 42.39 -13.63 -24.39
C LYS A 557 42.56 -12.90 -25.74
N LEU A 558 42.43 -11.57 -25.76
CA LEU A 558 42.53 -10.70 -26.94
C LEU A 558 43.83 -9.88 -26.95
#